data_AF-A0A374HLR3-F1
#
_entry.id   AF-A0A374HLR3-F1
#
_cell.length_a   1.000
_cell.length_b   1.000
_cell.length_c   1.000
_cell.angle_alpha   90.00
_cell.angle_beta   90.00
_cell.angle_gamma   90.00
#
_symmetry.space_group_name_H-M   'P 1'
#
loop_
_entity.id
_entity.type
_entity.pdbx_description
1 polymer ?
#
loop_
_entity_poly.entity_id
_entity_poly.type
_entity_poly.pdbx_seq_one_letter_code
_entity_poly.pdbx_strand_id
1 'polypeptide(L)'
;MAILQTNELLKENLSRKIGLHHLNIGEITEIKKIVLEIAIDVITLCEQNEIPYMLGGGSALGAVRHRGFIPWDDDVDLNIPRKYIPELLAAIEKNYADKYYVEAPMYTEGYLSSFIQVHRKNTVFQEYRNQKKEQCGIKIDIFIIENTYDNPLQRLRHGVGVQAGLFFLSCYRMYAWRDEFKELARGNRKAGCVMFIKRCIGWLFALNPKYLYKKVQMEMARCRDDDSKYITIPSGRKHFFGELYPRHPYMDTVKMEFEGNMFCVTKDYDNYLSRLYGDYMTLPPENKREHHVLYDLKLLGQYKEPRLLDKKEIQQVLVGMLDDFAAYCEKYKLRYYLVGGTLLGAVRHKGFIPWDDDIDVGMPRPDYERFLKLVKTNPVNGHLLAISGEEGTLSNPYCELVHTGTYLERNSSQYIREKCQVLHLFVDIFPQDGWPEDEKEAIRLSRKMKRMRYMIQNARAKIGKGTSIGHIIAKTPLVLIMRCVGYPRIIRKMNQIASRYDYDTAKYVGAITYGIYGVGERCLHDEVVQFTRVLFENHEYFAPGGYEKYLTQIFGDYMKLPPEKKRRDHQMKVWADSSIEI
;
A
#
# COMPACT_ATOMS: atom_id res chain seq x y z
N MET A 1 -6.58 -5.24 32.71
CA MET A 1 -8.03 -4.97 32.48
C MET A 1 -8.31 -4.03 31.30
N ALA A 2 -7.65 -2.85 31.18
CA ALA A 2 -7.96 -1.88 30.11
C ALA A 2 -7.59 -2.32 28.67
N ILE A 3 -6.62 -3.23 28.50
CA ILE A 3 -6.24 -3.79 27.19
C ILE A 3 -7.32 -4.78 26.70
N LEU A 4 -7.68 -5.75 27.55
CA LEU A 4 -8.72 -6.76 27.30
C LEU A 4 -10.08 -6.14 26.92
N GLN A 5 -10.53 -5.10 27.64
CA GLN A 5 -11.79 -4.42 27.30
C GLN A 5 -11.77 -3.76 25.91
N THR A 6 -10.61 -3.36 25.40
CA THR A 6 -10.52 -2.68 24.09
C THR A 6 -10.62 -3.67 22.93
N ASN A 7 -9.97 -4.85 23.05
CA ASN A 7 -10.02 -5.88 22.01
C ASN A 7 -11.41 -6.51 21.90
N GLU A 8 -12.08 -6.79 23.02
CA GLU A 8 -13.47 -7.27 23.03
C GLU A 8 -14.42 -6.26 22.39
N LEU A 9 -14.30 -4.96 22.75
CA LEU A 9 -15.07 -3.87 22.14
C LEU A 9 -14.82 -3.74 20.62
N LEU A 10 -13.61 -4.06 20.15
CA LEU A 10 -13.27 -4.00 18.73
C LEU A 10 -13.82 -5.22 17.98
N LYS A 11 -13.65 -6.42 18.53
CA LYS A 11 -14.16 -7.68 17.95
C LYS A 11 -15.68 -7.65 17.81
N GLU A 12 -16.40 -7.17 18.83
CA GLU A 12 -17.88 -7.01 18.77
C GLU A 12 -18.34 -5.99 17.73
N ASN A 13 -17.57 -4.93 17.45
CA ASN A 13 -17.92 -3.94 16.42
C ASN A 13 -17.49 -4.36 15.01
N LEU A 14 -16.39 -5.11 14.88
CA LEU A 14 -15.89 -5.70 13.62
C LEU A 14 -16.87 -6.73 13.06
N SER A 15 -17.36 -7.64 13.91
CA SER A 15 -18.33 -8.68 13.52
C SER A 15 -19.69 -8.14 13.05
N ARG A 16 -19.99 -6.87 13.35
CA ARG A 16 -21.25 -6.20 12.99
C ARG A 16 -21.13 -5.22 11.81
N LYS A 17 -19.94 -5.08 11.22
CA LYS A 17 -19.69 -4.07 10.19
C LYS A 17 -20.04 -4.59 8.79
N ILE A 18 -20.97 -3.90 8.12
CA ILE A 18 -21.39 -4.18 6.75
C ILE A 18 -20.22 -3.95 5.78
N GLY A 19 -19.98 -4.89 4.87
CA GLY A 19 -18.96 -4.79 3.83
C GLY A 19 -17.62 -5.48 4.13
N LEU A 20 -17.55 -6.30 5.18
CA LEU A 20 -16.44 -7.21 5.41
C LEU A 20 -16.80 -8.63 4.94
N HIS A 21 -15.80 -9.38 4.47
CA HIS A 21 -15.94 -10.75 4.01
C HIS A 21 -16.02 -11.70 5.20
N HIS A 22 -17.13 -12.42 5.31
CA HIS A 22 -17.31 -13.49 6.28
C HIS A 22 -16.90 -14.81 5.63
N LEU A 23 -15.96 -15.50 6.26
CA LEU A 23 -15.45 -16.77 5.76
C LEU A 23 -16.58 -17.81 5.69
N ASN A 24 -16.74 -18.43 4.52
CA ASN A 24 -17.62 -19.60 4.38
C ASN A 24 -16.88 -20.90 4.77
N ILE A 25 -17.62 -21.99 4.93
CA ILE A 25 -17.05 -23.28 5.37
C ILE A 25 -15.96 -23.79 4.42
N GLY A 26 -16.13 -23.60 3.10
CA GLY A 26 -15.13 -23.99 2.11
C GLY A 26 -13.84 -23.19 2.25
N GLU A 27 -13.93 -21.88 2.43
CA GLU A 27 -12.78 -21.00 2.67
C GLU A 27 -12.05 -21.35 3.96
N ILE A 28 -12.78 -21.57 5.06
CA ILE A 28 -12.20 -22.01 6.34
C ILE A 28 -11.43 -23.32 6.15
N THR A 29 -11.98 -24.26 5.37
CA THR A 29 -11.33 -25.55 5.10
C THR A 29 -10.01 -25.37 4.34
N GLU A 30 -9.98 -24.50 3.33
CA GLU A 30 -8.75 -24.21 2.58
C GLU A 30 -7.72 -23.43 3.42
N ILE A 31 -8.16 -22.49 4.24
CA ILE A 31 -7.29 -21.77 5.19
C ILE A 31 -6.67 -22.78 6.17
N LYS A 32 -7.46 -23.68 6.76
CA LYS A 32 -6.97 -24.74 7.67
C LYS A 32 -5.88 -25.59 7.03
N LYS A 33 -6.03 -25.97 5.76
CA LYS A 33 -4.99 -26.72 5.02
C LYS A 33 -3.69 -25.93 4.91
N ILE A 34 -3.77 -24.64 4.56
CA ILE A 34 -2.59 -23.78 4.41
C ILE A 34 -1.91 -23.54 5.76
N VAL A 35 -2.69 -23.24 6.81
CA VAL A 35 -2.17 -23.01 8.16
C VAL A 35 -1.55 -24.29 8.74
N LEU A 36 -2.16 -25.45 8.49
CA LEU A 36 -1.59 -26.76 8.85
C LEU A 36 -0.29 -27.06 8.09
N GLU A 37 -0.19 -26.73 6.79
CA GLU A 37 1.05 -26.82 6.02
C GLU A 37 2.16 -26.00 6.67
N ILE A 38 1.90 -24.73 6.99
CA ILE A 38 2.88 -23.85 7.65
C ILE A 38 3.29 -24.45 9.00
N ALA A 39 2.34 -24.93 9.79
CA ALA A 39 2.60 -25.53 11.09
C ALA A 39 3.49 -26.77 10.98
N ILE A 40 3.23 -27.67 10.02
CA ILE A 40 4.05 -28.87 9.77
C ILE A 40 5.47 -28.48 9.37
N ASP A 41 5.64 -27.54 8.42
CA ASP A 41 6.96 -27.10 7.96
C ASP A 41 7.77 -26.46 9.12
N VAL A 42 7.14 -25.60 9.93
CA VAL A 42 7.77 -24.97 11.10
C VAL A 42 8.10 -25.99 12.19
N ILE A 43 7.18 -26.90 12.52
CA ILE A 43 7.39 -27.95 13.52
C ILE A 43 8.51 -28.90 13.09
N THR A 44 8.58 -29.25 11.81
CA THR A 44 9.64 -30.10 11.27
C THR A 44 11.02 -29.45 11.48
N LEU A 45 11.14 -28.13 11.25
CA LEU A 45 12.36 -27.40 11.57
C LEU A 45 12.66 -27.41 13.07
N CYS A 46 11.64 -27.26 13.92
CA CYS A 46 11.83 -27.35 15.35
C CYS A 46 12.38 -28.73 15.76
N GLU A 47 11.83 -29.82 15.24
CA GLU A 47 12.28 -31.18 15.56
C GLU A 47 13.70 -31.45 15.04
N GLN A 48 14.03 -31.00 13.82
CA GLN A 48 15.36 -31.18 13.22
C GLN A 48 16.46 -30.41 13.94
N ASN A 49 16.14 -29.26 14.55
CA ASN A 49 17.10 -28.41 15.25
C ASN A 49 16.95 -28.53 16.79
N GLU A 50 16.24 -29.55 17.28
CA GLU A 50 16.01 -29.78 18.72
C GLU A 50 15.42 -28.57 19.46
N ILE A 51 14.63 -27.76 18.76
CA ILE A 51 13.95 -26.58 19.32
C ILE A 51 12.66 -27.03 20.02
N PRO A 52 12.53 -26.79 21.35
CA PRO A 52 11.29 -27.10 22.05
C PRO A 52 10.15 -26.20 21.57
N TYR A 53 9.02 -26.82 21.27
CA TYR A 53 7.79 -26.16 20.87
C TYR A 53 6.57 -26.83 21.51
N MET A 54 5.45 -26.13 21.53
CA MET A 54 4.14 -26.71 21.83
C MET A 54 3.03 -25.92 21.14
N LEU A 55 1.90 -26.57 20.87
CA LEU A 55 0.68 -25.86 20.48
C LEU A 55 0.27 -24.89 21.60
N GLY A 56 -0.15 -23.70 21.22
CA GLY A 56 -0.68 -22.66 22.10
C GLY A 56 -2.19 -22.50 21.97
N GLY A 57 -2.78 -21.75 22.91
CA GLY A 57 -4.12 -21.17 22.77
C GLY A 57 -5.20 -22.11 22.26
N GLY A 58 -5.84 -21.70 21.16
CA GLY A 58 -6.94 -22.43 20.53
C GLY A 58 -6.49 -23.76 19.93
N SER A 59 -5.26 -23.82 19.40
CA SER A 59 -4.70 -25.03 18.79
C SER A 59 -4.43 -26.14 19.81
N ALA A 60 -3.91 -25.79 21.00
CA ALA A 60 -3.76 -26.75 22.10
C ALA A 60 -5.12 -27.28 22.56
N LEU A 61 -6.12 -26.40 22.68
CA LEU A 61 -7.49 -26.80 23.00
C LEU A 61 -8.10 -27.69 21.91
N GLY A 62 -7.82 -27.40 20.64
CA GLY A 62 -8.21 -28.21 19.49
C GLY A 62 -7.65 -29.63 19.57
N ALA A 63 -6.35 -29.77 19.82
CA ALA A 63 -5.71 -31.07 19.99
C ALA A 63 -6.35 -31.89 21.13
N VAL A 64 -6.53 -31.27 22.31
CA VAL A 64 -7.08 -31.95 23.50
C VAL A 64 -8.56 -32.34 23.31
N ARG A 65 -9.38 -31.44 22.76
CA ARG A 65 -10.84 -31.61 22.72
C ARG A 65 -11.38 -32.22 21.42
N HIS A 66 -10.76 -31.93 20.29
CA HIS A 66 -11.25 -32.29 18.96
C HIS A 66 -10.28 -33.15 18.15
N ARG A 67 -9.05 -33.38 18.63
CA ARG A 67 -7.96 -34.05 17.88
C ARG A 67 -7.63 -33.34 16.57
N GLY A 68 -7.81 -32.03 16.53
CA GLY A 68 -7.69 -31.20 15.32
C GLY A 68 -8.16 -29.78 15.56
N PHE A 69 -8.49 -29.06 14.49
CA PHE A 69 -9.00 -27.70 14.61
C PHE A 69 -10.31 -27.64 15.39
N ILE A 70 -10.49 -26.56 16.16
CA ILE A 70 -11.83 -26.20 16.61
C ILE A 70 -12.66 -25.84 15.35
N PRO A 71 -13.93 -26.27 15.22
CA PRO A 71 -14.65 -26.19 13.94
C PRO A 71 -14.73 -24.80 13.30
N TRP A 72 -14.82 -23.74 14.11
CA TRP A 72 -14.94 -22.35 13.68
C TRP A 72 -13.61 -21.57 13.70
N ASP A 73 -12.52 -22.22 14.08
CA ASP A 73 -11.18 -21.65 14.22
C ASP A 73 -10.41 -21.79 12.91
N ASP A 74 -9.52 -20.86 12.60
CA ASP A 74 -8.84 -20.73 11.31
C ASP A 74 -7.35 -20.38 11.43
N ASP A 75 -6.78 -20.42 12.64
CA ASP A 75 -5.37 -20.16 12.91
C ASP A 75 -4.69 -21.33 13.67
N VAL A 76 -3.35 -21.29 13.70
CA VAL A 76 -2.53 -22.14 14.56
C VAL A 76 -1.59 -21.27 15.36
N ASP A 77 -1.58 -21.50 16.68
CA ASP A 77 -0.68 -20.87 17.64
C ASP A 77 0.41 -21.85 18.07
N LEU A 78 1.66 -21.40 18.07
CA LEU A 78 2.79 -22.11 18.67
C LEU A 78 3.39 -21.30 19.82
N ASN A 79 3.79 -21.98 20.89
CA ASN A 79 4.58 -21.39 21.97
C ASN A 79 6.03 -21.90 21.88
N ILE A 80 6.99 -20.99 21.77
CA ILE A 80 8.42 -21.32 21.61
C ILE A 80 9.28 -20.47 22.57
N PRO A 81 10.27 -21.04 23.27
CA PRO A 81 11.12 -20.25 24.17
C PRO A 81 12.00 -19.23 23.46
N ARG A 82 12.12 -18.04 24.08
CA ARG A 82 12.90 -16.89 23.61
C ARG A 82 14.28 -17.25 23.08
N LYS A 83 14.98 -18.16 23.76
CA LYS A 83 16.33 -18.63 23.44
C LYS A 83 16.47 -19.15 22.00
N TYR A 84 15.46 -19.85 21.49
CA TYR A 84 15.52 -20.55 20.20
C TYR A 84 14.95 -19.73 19.03
N ILE A 85 14.35 -18.57 19.30
CA ILE A 85 13.76 -17.72 18.27
C ILE A 85 14.76 -17.33 17.16
N PRO A 86 15.99 -16.86 17.45
CA PRO A 86 16.92 -16.49 16.38
C PRO A 86 17.26 -17.66 15.45
N GLU A 87 17.43 -18.85 16.01
CA GLU A 87 17.74 -20.08 15.27
C GLU A 87 16.58 -20.51 14.38
N LEU A 88 15.36 -20.51 14.92
CA LEU A 88 14.15 -20.83 14.14
C LEU A 88 13.95 -19.87 12.97
N LEU A 89 14.10 -18.56 13.19
CA LEU A 89 13.94 -17.56 12.14
C LEU A 89 14.96 -17.77 11.02
N ALA A 90 16.22 -18.04 11.37
CA ALA A 90 17.27 -18.35 10.39
C ALA A 90 16.98 -19.65 9.64
N ALA A 91 16.45 -20.68 10.31
CA ALA A 91 16.07 -21.94 9.69
C ALA A 91 14.91 -21.78 8.70
N ILE A 92 13.89 -20.97 9.02
CA ILE A 92 12.77 -20.69 8.12
C ILE A 92 13.27 -19.93 6.88
N GLU A 93 14.06 -18.88 7.08
CA GLU A 93 14.61 -18.08 5.97
C GLU A 93 15.52 -18.93 5.05
N LYS A 94 16.32 -19.84 5.63
CA LYS A 94 17.20 -20.72 4.85
C LYS A 94 16.44 -21.77 4.04
N ASN A 95 15.44 -22.43 4.63
CA ASN A 95 14.82 -23.62 4.03
C ASN A 95 13.54 -23.31 3.25
N TYR A 96 12.87 -22.18 3.54
CA TYR A 96 11.55 -21.88 3.02
C TYR A 96 11.38 -20.40 2.59
N ALA A 97 12.46 -19.71 2.22
CA ALA A 97 12.38 -18.33 1.73
C ALA A 97 11.48 -18.14 0.49
N ASP A 98 11.27 -19.18 -0.31
CA ASP A 98 10.37 -19.18 -1.48
C ASP A 98 8.89 -19.35 -1.08
N LYS A 99 8.62 -20.06 0.02
CA LYS A 99 7.25 -20.33 0.50
C LYS A 99 6.73 -19.31 1.50
N TYR A 100 7.60 -18.85 2.41
CA TYR A 100 7.21 -18.07 3.58
C TYR A 100 7.97 -16.75 3.69
N TYR A 101 7.36 -15.78 4.37
CA TYR A 101 8.07 -14.66 4.96
C TYR A 101 7.67 -14.53 6.42
N VAL A 102 8.56 -13.97 7.24
CA VAL A 102 8.37 -13.88 8.69
C VAL A 102 8.33 -12.44 9.14
N GLU A 103 7.29 -12.09 9.90
CA GLU A 103 7.20 -10.84 10.64
C GLU A 103 7.51 -11.11 12.11
N ALA A 104 8.65 -10.62 12.59
CA ALA A 104 9.13 -10.93 13.94
C ALA A 104 9.54 -9.67 14.72
N PRO A 105 9.25 -9.61 16.04
CA PRO A 105 9.70 -8.52 16.89
C PRO A 105 11.20 -8.33 16.86
N MET A 106 11.66 -7.09 16.67
CA MET A 106 13.08 -6.70 16.56
C MET A 106 13.80 -7.12 15.27
N TYR A 107 13.21 -7.98 14.44
CA TYR A 107 13.78 -8.42 13.17
C TYR A 107 13.17 -7.68 11.97
N THR A 108 11.85 -7.49 11.98
CA THR A 108 11.14 -6.85 10.87
C THR A 108 10.98 -5.35 11.14
N GLU A 109 11.49 -4.51 10.25
CA GLU A 109 11.39 -3.06 10.39
C GLU A 109 9.93 -2.60 10.30
N GLY A 110 9.48 -1.85 11.31
CA GLY A 110 8.11 -1.30 11.32
C GLY A 110 7.03 -2.28 11.81
N TYR A 111 7.39 -3.53 12.12
CA TYR A 111 6.48 -4.49 12.72
C TYR A 111 6.24 -4.17 14.21
N LEU A 112 4.97 -3.97 14.59
CA LEU A 112 4.57 -3.45 15.90
C LEU A 112 3.86 -4.48 16.80
N SER A 113 3.72 -5.73 16.35
CA SER A 113 3.18 -6.80 17.18
C SER A 113 4.21 -7.30 18.20
N SER A 114 3.79 -8.04 19.22
CA SER A 114 4.69 -8.57 20.25
C SER A 114 4.90 -10.09 20.16
N PHE A 115 4.42 -10.71 19.09
CA PHE A 115 4.57 -12.11 18.74
C PHE A 115 5.00 -12.22 17.27
N ILE A 116 5.44 -13.39 16.84
CA ILE A 116 5.97 -13.63 15.50
C ILE A 116 4.85 -14.19 14.62
N GLN A 117 4.83 -13.82 13.35
CA GLN A 117 3.90 -14.36 12.35
C GLN A 117 4.69 -14.95 11.19
N VAL A 118 4.34 -16.19 10.80
CA VAL A 118 4.90 -16.85 9.62
C VAL A 118 3.82 -16.88 8.56
N HIS A 119 4.03 -16.16 7.46
CA HIS A 119 3.03 -15.94 6.42
C HIS A 119 3.33 -16.76 5.17
N ARG A 120 2.27 -17.32 4.56
CA ARG A 120 2.32 -17.97 3.25
C ARG A 120 2.37 -16.93 2.13
N LYS A 121 3.48 -16.92 1.38
CA LYS A 121 3.58 -16.12 0.14
C LYS A 121 2.52 -16.52 -0.86
N ASN A 122 2.14 -15.60 -1.75
CA ASN A 122 1.10 -15.80 -2.77
C ASN A 122 -0.29 -16.13 -2.20
N THR A 123 -0.56 -15.68 -0.98
CA THR A 123 -1.90 -15.67 -0.38
C THR A 123 -2.19 -14.29 0.21
N VAL A 124 -3.46 -13.96 0.44
CA VAL A 124 -3.90 -12.73 1.09
C VAL A 124 -4.93 -13.09 2.16
N PHE A 125 -4.75 -12.57 3.36
CA PHE A 125 -5.57 -12.69 4.56
C PHE A 125 -5.59 -11.29 5.22
N GLN A 126 -6.30 -10.36 4.58
CA GLN A 126 -6.26 -8.94 4.92
C GLN A 126 -7.26 -8.62 6.03
N GLU A 127 -6.79 -8.52 7.27
CA GLU A 127 -7.64 -8.19 8.43
C GLU A 127 -7.82 -6.68 8.63
N TYR A 128 -6.83 -5.89 8.20
CA TYR A 128 -6.84 -4.44 8.31
C TYR A 128 -6.80 -3.79 6.93
N ARG A 129 -7.60 -2.74 6.73
CA ARG A 129 -7.77 -2.08 5.43
C ARG A 129 -6.46 -1.51 4.87
N ASN A 130 -5.57 -1.09 5.77
CA ASN A 130 -4.30 -0.45 5.42
C ASN A 130 -3.13 -1.43 5.27
N GLN A 131 -3.34 -2.74 5.49
CA GLN A 131 -2.30 -3.74 5.20
C GLN A 131 -2.11 -3.83 3.68
N LYS A 132 -0.85 -3.84 3.25
CA LYS A 132 -0.53 -4.15 1.85
C LYS A 132 -0.77 -5.63 1.59
N LYS A 133 -1.30 -5.99 0.42
CA LYS A 133 -1.60 -7.39 0.06
C LYS A 133 -0.36 -8.29 0.10
N GLU A 134 0.80 -7.74 -0.28
CA GLU A 134 2.10 -8.42 -0.22
C GLU A 134 2.58 -8.72 1.23
N GLN A 135 1.95 -8.12 2.24
CA GLN A 135 2.34 -8.20 3.65
C GLN A 135 1.23 -8.76 4.55
N CYS A 136 0.22 -9.42 3.98
CA CYS A 136 -0.83 -10.05 4.78
C CYS A 136 -1.19 -11.45 4.30
N GLY A 137 -0.22 -12.33 4.05
CA GLY A 137 -0.50 -13.74 3.74
C GLY A 137 -1.20 -14.48 4.89
N ILE A 138 -1.87 -15.59 4.56
CA ILE A 138 -2.40 -16.57 5.54
C ILE A 138 -1.24 -17.02 6.42
N LYS A 139 -1.45 -17.14 7.74
CA LYS A 139 -0.37 -17.17 8.71
C LYS A 139 -0.62 -18.08 9.90
N ILE A 140 0.46 -18.45 10.58
CA ILE A 140 0.44 -18.96 11.95
C ILE A 140 1.08 -17.93 12.88
N ASP A 141 0.69 -17.97 14.15
CA ASP A 141 1.24 -17.11 15.20
C ASP A 141 2.20 -17.90 16.10
N ILE A 142 3.37 -17.33 16.37
CA ILE A 142 4.35 -17.88 17.30
C ILE A 142 4.49 -16.93 18.49
N PHE A 143 3.94 -17.36 19.62
CA PHE A 143 4.06 -16.70 20.91
C PHE A 143 5.34 -17.13 21.61
N ILE A 144 5.99 -16.16 22.27
CA ILE A 144 7.30 -16.40 22.84
C ILE A 144 7.16 -16.63 24.34
N ILE A 145 7.70 -17.76 24.79
CA ILE A 145 7.83 -18.08 26.21
C ILE A 145 9.04 -17.30 26.74
N GLU A 146 8.78 -16.38 27.67
CA GLU A 146 9.79 -15.56 28.34
C GLU A 146 10.11 -16.12 29.73
N ASN A 147 11.38 -16.00 30.13
CA ASN A 147 11.80 -16.30 31.49
C ASN A 147 11.31 -15.20 32.44
N THR A 148 11.06 -15.53 33.70
CA THR A 148 10.84 -14.52 34.74
C THR A 148 11.44 -14.93 36.08
N TYR A 149 11.57 -13.96 36.97
CA TYR A 149 12.31 -14.10 38.22
C TYR A 149 11.60 -15.00 39.23
N ASP A 150 12.38 -15.75 40.01
CA ASP A 150 11.91 -16.55 41.14
C ASP A 150 11.48 -15.69 42.32
N ASN A 151 12.23 -14.61 42.55
CA ASN A 151 11.92 -13.65 43.60
C ASN A 151 10.59 -12.94 43.28
N PRO A 152 9.58 -13.02 44.16
CA PRO A 152 8.25 -12.44 43.89
C PRO A 152 8.25 -10.94 43.63
N LEU A 153 9.10 -10.17 44.33
CA LEU A 153 9.17 -8.72 44.17
C LEU A 153 9.81 -8.33 42.83
N GLN A 154 10.88 -9.02 42.43
CA GLN A 154 11.49 -8.82 41.11
C GLN A 154 10.51 -9.21 39.99
N ARG A 155 9.80 -10.33 40.14
CA ARG A 155 8.77 -10.79 39.19
C ARG A 155 7.61 -9.81 39.06
N LEU A 156 7.15 -9.24 40.18
CA LEU A 156 6.11 -8.20 40.18
C LEU A 156 6.58 -6.96 39.40
N ARG A 157 7.80 -6.47 39.68
CA ARG A 157 8.36 -5.32 38.95
C ARG A 157 8.50 -5.59 37.46
N HIS A 158 9.00 -6.77 37.10
CA HIS A 158 9.12 -7.22 35.72
C HIS A 158 7.75 -7.24 35.03
N GLY A 159 6.76 -7.92 35.61
CA GLY A 159 5.43 -8.02 35.01
C GLY A 159 4.69 -6.70 34.90
N VAL A 160 4.81 -5.80 35.89
CA VAL A 160 4.24 -4.45 35.81
C VAL A 160 4.91 -3.64 34.69
N GLY A 161 6.24 -3.73 34.56
CA GLY A 161 6.98 -3.10 33.47
C GLY A 161 6.52 -3.57 32.10
N VAL A 162 6.41 -4.89 31.91
CA VAL A 162 5.95 -5.50 30.65
C VAL A 162 4.50 -5.10 30.33
N GLN A 163 3.59 -5.15 31.30
CA GLN A 163 2.18 -4.76 31.07
C GLN A 163 2.03 -3.27 30.75
N ALA A 164 2.79 -2.41 31.42
CA ALA A 164 2.83 -0.98 31.09
C ALA A 164 3.35 -0.76 29.67
N GLY A 165 4.43 -1.45 29.30
CA GLY A 165 4.98 -1.44 27.94
C GLY A 165 3.97 -1.85 26.87
N LEU A 166 3.31 -3.00 27.05
CA LEU A 166 2.25 -3.49 26.18
C LEU A 166 1.08 -2.52 26.06
N PHE A 167 0.70 -1.86 27.17
CA PHE A 167 -0.31 -0.81 27.17
C PHE A 167 0.11 0.39 26.31
N PHE A 168 1.34 0.88 26.47
CA PHE A 168 1.85 1.98 25.66
C PHE A 168 1.95 1.63 24.18
N LEU A 169 2.34 0.39 23.84
CA LEU A 169 2.29 -0.08 22.45
C LEU A 169 0.87 -0.16 21.90
N SER A 170 -0.12 -0.57 22.71
CA SER A 170 -1.54 -0.50 22.33
C SER A 170 -1.97 0.94 22.07
N CYS A 171 -1.59 1.89 22.92
CA CYS A 171 -1.87 3.32 22.74
C CYS A 171 -1.24 3.87 21.45
N TYR A 172 0.02 3.54 21.18
CA TYR A 172 0.71 3.96 19.97
C TYR A 172 0.05 3.39 18.70
N ARG A 173 -0.30 2.09 18.68
CA ARG A 173 -1.05 1.48 17.56
C ARG A 173 -2.37 2.22 17.30
N MET A 174 -3.10 2.60 18.35
CA MET A 174 -4.31 3.41 18.22
C MET A 174 -4.08 4.82 17.66
N TYR A 175 -2.91 5.40 17.89
CA TYR A 175 -2.52 6.66 17.27
C TYR A 175 -2.11 6.49 15.80
N ALA A 176 -1.30 5.46 15.50
CA ALA A 176 -0.82 5.16 14.16
C ALA A 176 -1.99 4.86 13.20
N TRP A 177 -2.94 4.02 13.62
CA TRP A 177 -4.10 3.60 12.82
C TRP A 177 -5.39 4.31 13.25
N ARG A 178 -5.29 5.54 13.75
CA ARG A 178 -6.41 6.31 14.32
C ARG A 178 -7.61 6.48 13.38
N ASP A 179 -7.38 6.57 12.07
CA ASP A 179 -8.44 6.80 11.10
C ASP A 179 -9.30 5.54 10.95
N GLU A 180 -8.65 4.37 10.86
CA GLU A 180 -9.29 3.06 10.84
C GLU A 180 -10.02 2.73 12.14
N PHE A 181 -9.37 2.94 13.29
CA PHE A 181 -10.01 2.71 14.59
C PHE A 181 -11.19 3.65 14.84
N LYS A 182 -11.13 4.90 14.36
CA LYS A 182 -12.25 5.83 14.44
C LYS A 182 -13.45 5.35 13.63
N GLU A 183 -13.22 4.74 12.47
CA GLU A 183 -14.29 4.08 11.71
C GLU A 183 -14.85 2.86 12.45
N LEU A 184 -13.99 2.02 13.05
CA LEU A 184 -14.41 0.84 13.82
C LEU A 184 -15.22 1.19 15.08
N ALA A 185 -14.94 2.31 15.74
CA ALA A 185 -15.71 2.77 16.90
C ALA A 185 -16.98 3.57 16.55
N ARG A 186 -17.30 3.75 15.26
CA ARG A 186 -18.46 4.54 14.85
C ARG A 186 -19.74 3.89 15.39
N GLY A 187 -20.54 4.66 16.12
CA GLY A 187 -21.77 4.17 16.76
C GLY A 187 -21.59 3.65 18.19
N ASN A 188 -20.37 3.52 18.70
CA ASN A 188 -20.09 3.07 20.08
C ASN A 188 -19.36 4.16 20.89
N ARG A 189 -20.12 4.92 21.70
CA ARG A 189 -19.60 6.06 22.48
C ARG A 189 -18.50 5.65 23.48
N LYS A 190 -18.63 4.47 24.10
CA LYS A 190 -17.64 3.96 25.06
C LYS A 190 -16.33 3.62 24.37
N ALA A 191 -16.40 2.90 23.24
CA ALA A 191 -15.23 2.61 22.42
C ALA A 191 -14.56 3.89 21.92
N GLY A 192 -15.34 4.85 21.40
CA GLY A 192 -14.82 6.14 20.92
C GLY A 192 -14.06 6.93 21.99
N CYS A 193 -14.54 6.94 23.24
CA CYS A 193 -13.87 7.61 24.35
C CYS A 193 -12.53 6.94 24.70
N VAL A 194 -12.52 5.61 24.85
CA VAL A 194 -11.30 4.84 25.14
C VAL A 194 -10.24 5.05 24.05
N MET A 195 -10.65 5.01 22.79
CA MET A 195 -9.77 5.25 21.65
C MET A 195 -9.20 6.66 21.64
N PHE A 196 -10.01 7.66 21.96
CA PHE A 196 -9.54 9.04 22.05
C PHE A 196 -8.45 9.20 23.10
N ILE A 197 -8.66 8.64 24.30
CA ILE A 197 -7.67 8.70 25.40
C ILE A 197 -6.37 7.99 24.98
N LYS A 198 -6.47 6.74 24.50
CA LYS A 198 -5.32 5.95 24.06
C LYS A 198 -4.57 6.62 22.91
N ARG A 199 -5.26 7.28 21.98
CA ARG A 199 -4.65 8.06 20.91
C ARG A 199 -3.85 9.25 21.44
N CYS A 200 -4.37 9.97 22.42
CA CYS A 200 -3.65 11.10 23.04
C CYS A 200 -2.38 10.63 23.74
N ILE A 201 -2.43 9.49 24.45
CA ILE A 201 -1.25 8.86 25.05
C ILE A 201 -0.27 8.39 23.96
N GLY A 202 -0.78 7.73 22.91
CA GLY A 202 0.01 7.22 21.80
C GLY A 202 0.75 8.30 21.02
N TRP A 203 0.16 9.50 20.90
CA TRP A 203 0.79 10.65 20.24
C TRP A 203 2.13 11.05 20.89
N LEU A 204 2.28 10.86 22.21
CA LEU A 204 3.54 11.15 22.91
C LEU A 204 4.71 10.30 22.39
N PHE A 205 4.43 9.16 21.77
CA PHE A 205 5.42 8.24 21.22
C PHE A 205 5.59 8.35 19.70
N ALA A 206 4.88 9.28 19.05
CA ALA A 206 4.85 9.41 17.59
C ALA A 206 6.21 9.81 16.99
N LEU A 207 7.05 10.53 17.74
CA LEU A 207 8.36 10.98 17.28
C LEU A 207 9.39 9.84 17.22
N ASN A 208 9.28 8.83 18.09
CA ASN A 208 10.21 7.71 18.13
C ASN A 208 9.54 6.39 18.54
N PRO A 209 8.67 5.83 17.68
CA PRO A 209 7.95 4.60 17.99
C PRO A 209 8.86 3.38 18.05
N LYS A 210 9.93 3.36 17.25
CA LYS A 210 10.94 2.29 17.25
C LYS A 210 11.60 2.15 18.62
N TYR A 211 11.87 3.27 19.30
CA TYR A 211 12.44 3.25 20.65
C TYR A 211 11.48 2.67 21.69
N LEU A 212 10.21 3.10 21.70
CA LEU A 212 9.20 2.53 22.59
C LEU A 212 9.13 1.01 22.42
N TYR A 213 9.03 0.56 21.18
CA TYR A 213 8.94 -0.85 20.84
C TYR A 213 10.16 -1.65 21.31
N LYS A 214 11.37 -1.17 21.00
CA LYS A 214 12.63 -1.78 21.45
C LYS A 214 12.70 -1.89 22.97
N LYS A 215 12.23 -0.87 23.70
CA LYS A 215 12.19 -0.90 25.18
C LYS A 215 11.23 -1.94 25.73
N VAL A 216 10.05 -2.11 25.12
CA VAL A 216 9.11 -3.14 25.57
C VAL A 216 9.66 -4.55 25.32
N GLN A 217 10.26 -4.79 24.15
CA GLN A 217 10.89 -6.08 23.85
C GLN A 217 12.06 -6.39 24.80
N MET A 218 12.88 -5.39 25.12
CA MET A 218 13.94 -5.54 26.14
C MET A 218 13.39 -5.81 27.54
N GLU A 219 12.27 -5.20 27.92
CA GLU A 219 11.65 -5.43 29.21
C GLU A 219 11.04 -6.83 29.29
N MET A 220 10.48 -7.38 28.21
CA MET A 220 10.02 -8.77 28.14
C MET A 220 11.17 -9.78 28.29
N ALA A 221 12.27 -9.57 27.55
CA ALA A 221 13.44 -10.43 27.58
C ALA A 221 14.43 -10.09 28.72
N ARG A 222 13.97 -9.39 29.76
CA ARG A 222 14.84 -8.85 30.81
C ARG A 222 15.43 -9.94 31.70
N CYS A 223 14.64 -10.97 32.01
CA CYS A 223 15.13 -12.13 32.72
C CYS A 223 15.81 -13.08 31.72
N ARG A 224 17.11 -13.32 31.91
CA ARG A 224 17.93 -14.18 31.02
C ARG A 224 18.29 -15.53 31.66
N ASP A 225 17.65 -15.83 32.79
CA ASP A 225 17.87 -17.06 33.53
C ASP A 225 17.04 -18.19 32.90
N ASP A 226 17.69 -19.02 32.10
CA ASP A 226 17.06 -20.15 31.41
C ASP A 226 16.55 -21.22 32.40
N ASP A 227 17.13 -21.26 33.61
CA ASP A 227 16.81 -22.23 34.67
C ASP A 227 15.83 -21.67 35.71
N SER A 228 15.22 -20.51 35.46
CA SER A 228 14.30 -19.92 36.43
C SER A 228 13.13 -20.88 36.74
N LYS A 229 12.46 -20.71 37.88
CA LYS A 229 11.32 -21.56 38.24
C LYS A 229 10.03 -21.16 37.53
N TYR A 230 9.97 -19.94 36.99
CA TYR A 230 8.77 -19.41 36.36
C TYR A 230 9.03 -18.90 34.95
N ILE A 231 8.05 -19.14 34.08
CA ILE A 231 7.98 -18.61 32.71
C ILE A 231 6.68 -17.84 32.52
N THR A 232 6.61 -17.06 31.46
CA THR A 232 5.39 -16.36 31.07
C THR A 232 5.26 -16.15 29.57
N ILE A 233 4.03 -16.03 29.09
CA ILE A 233 3.71 -15.68 27.70
C ILE A 233 3.07 -14.29 27.69
N PRO A 234 3.87 -13.21 27.68
CA PRO A 234 3.34 -11.86 27.93
C PRO A 234 2.46 -11.33 26.81
N SER A 235 2.67 -11.83 25.59
CA SER A 235 1.90 -11.49 24.39
C SER A 235 0.62 -12.31 24.23
N GLY A 236 0.44 -13.37 25.04
CA GLY A 236 -0.71 -14.25 24.97
C GLY A 236 -2.00 -13.59 25.46
N ARG A 237 -3.10 -14.35 25.34
CA ARG A 237 -4.47 -13.93 25.64
C ARG A 237 -4.66 -13.30 27.03
N LYS A 238 -3.99 -13.80 28.08
CA LYS A 238 -4.10 -13.26 29.44
C LYS A 238 -2.87 -12.48 29.92
N HIS A 239 -1.91 -12.26 29.03
CA HIS A 239 -0.69 -11.50 29.27
C HIS A 239 0.14 -12.03 30.46
N PHE A 240 1.16 -11.27 30.85
CA PHE A 240 2.18 -11.67 31.82
C PHE A 240 1.66 -12.39 33.09
N PHE A 241 0.78 -11.75 33.88
CA PHE A 241 0.34 -12.33 35.15
C PHE A 241 -0.73 -13.41 35.00
N GLY A 242 -1.51 -13.38 33.90
CA GLY A 242 -2.52 -14.40 33.64
C GLY A 242 -1.94 -15.67 33.03
N GLU A 243 -0.80 -15.54 32.37
CA GLU A 243 -0.04 -16.63 31.75
C GLU A 243 1.33 -16.76 32.41
N LEU A 244 1.33 -16.81 33.74
CA LEU A 244 2.51 -17.11 34.56
C LEU A 244 2.44 -18.57 35.00
N TYR A 245 3.45 -19.36 34.65
CA TYR A 245 3.49 -20.81 34.90
C TYR A 245 4.77 -21.22 35.63
N PRO A 246 4.72 -22.25 36.49
CA PRO A 246 5.91 -22.99 36.88
C PRO A 246 6.55 -23.63 35.64
N ARG A 247 7.88 -23.53 35.50
CA ARG A 247 8.63 -24.01 34.33
C ARG A 247 8.43 -25.50 34.11
N HIS A 248 8.78 -26.31 35.12
CA HIS A 248 8.29 -27.67 35.27
C HIS A 248 6.97 -27.55 36.03
N PRO A 249 5.82 -28.05 35.59
CA PRO A 249 5.51 -29.04 34.54
C PRO A 249 5.17 -28.48 33.15
N TYR A 250 5.13 -27.16 32.97
CA TYR A 250 4.66 -26.56 31.71
C TYR A 250 5.54 -26.92 30.50
N MET A 251 6.86 -26.88 30.67
CA MET A 251 7.83 -27.15 29.61
C MET A 251 7.95 -28.63 29.26
N ASP A 252 7.40 -29.54 30.07
CA ASP A 252 7.32 -30.95 29.73
C ASP A 252 6.18 -31.15 28.73
N THR A 253 6.42 -31.83 27.61
CA THR A 253 5.43 -32.00 26.55
C THR A 253 4.97 -33.45 26.39
N VAL A 254 3.76 -33.60 25.85
CA VAL A 254 3.17 -34.87 25.38
C VAL A 254 2.75 -34.68 23.93
N LYS A 255 2.93 -35.73 23.12
CA LYS A 255 2.47 -35.75 21.73
C LYS A 255 0.97 -36.05 21.69
N MET A 256 0.19 -35.19 21.06
CA MET A 256 -1.25 -35.36 20.87
C MET A 256 -1.61 -35.24 19.39
N GLU A 257 -2.69 -35.92 19.00
CA GLU A 257 -3.21 -35.88 17.64
C GLU A 257 -3.81 -34.51 17.31
N PHE A 258 -3.44 -33.95 16.16
CA PHE A 258 -4.00 -32.74 15.59
C PHE A 258 -4.05 -32.90 14.07
N GLU A 259 -5.24 -33.04 13.49
CA GLU A 259 -5.44 -33.24 12.04
C GLU A 259 -4.60 -34.40 11.49
N GLY A 260 -4.58 -35.54 12.21
CA GLY A 260 -3.81 -36.72 11.86
C GLY A 260 -2.29 -36.64 12.08
N ASN A 261 -1.78 -35.50 12.58
CA ASN A 261 -0.36 -35.31 12.92
C ASN A 261 -0.15 -35.36 14.44
N MET A 262 1.06 -35.73 14.89
CA MET A 262 1.39 -35.79 16.33
C MET A 262 2.22 -34.57 16.75
N PHE A 263 1.58 -33.62 17.41
CA PHE A 263 2.21 -32.36 17.85
C PHE A 263 2.38 -32.29 19.37
N CYS A 264 3.40 -31.56 19.80
CA CYS A 264 3.68 -31.35 21.22
C CYS A 264 2.62 -30.42 21.84
N VAL A 265 2.07 -30.83 22.97
CA VAL A 265 1.25 -30.01 23.88
C VAL A 265 1.90 -30.10 25.26
N THR A 266 1.82 -29.04 26.08
CA THR A 266 2.29 -29.12 27.47
C THR A 266 1.60 -30.27 28.22
N LYS A 267 2.33 -31.03 29.05
CA LYS A 267 1.77 -32.07 29.92
C LYS A 267 0.82 -31.48 30.97
N ASP A 268 0.99 -30.20 31.29
CA ASP A 268 0.13 -29.45 32.20
C ASP A 268 -1.02 -28.75 31.46
N TYR A 269 -1.53 -29.35 30.37
CA TYR A 269 -2.55 -28.74 29.52
C TYR A 269 -3.84 -28.44 30.28
N ASP A 270 -4.19 -29.23 31.29
CA ASP A 270 -5.38 -28.99 32.12
C ASP A 270 -5.29 -27.64 32.87
N ASN A 271 -4.16 -27.36 33.52
CA ASN A 271 -3.92 -26.08 34.19
C ASN A 271 -3.75 -24.94 33.17
N TYR A 272 -3.08 -25.18 32.04
CA TYR A 272 -2.92 -24.19 30.97
C TYR A 272 -4.28 -23.74 30.40
N LEU A 273 -5.09 -24.70 29.94
CA LEU A 273 -6.37 -24.44 29.28
C LEU A 273 -7.44 -23.95 30.26
N SER A 274 -7.49 -24.46 31.49
CA SER A 274 -8.43 -23.95 32.51
C SER A 274 -8.12 -22.51 32.90
N ARG A 275 -6.84 -22.13 32.98
CA ARG A 275 -6.45 -20.73 33.20
C ARG A 275 -6.85 -19.84 32.05
N LEU A 276 -6.79 -20.30 30.80
CA LEU A 276 -7.16 -19.48 29.63
C LEU A 276 -8.68 -19.38 29.45
N TYR A 277 -9.38 -20.52 29.47
CA TYR A 277 -10.77 -20.64 29.03
C TYR A 277 -11.78 -20.98 30.15
N GLY A 278 -11.31 -21.34 31.35
CA GLY A 278 -12.18 -21.81 32.44
C GLY A 278 -12.57 -23.27 32.23
N ASP A 279 -13.88 -23.57 32.21
CA ASP A 279 -14.38 -24.89 31.84
C ASP A 279 -14.25 -25.09 30.32
N TYR A 280 -13.05 -25.49 29.91
CA TYR A 280 -12.65 -25.51 28.50
C TYR A 280 -13.22 -26.71 27.72
N MET A 281 -13.71 -27.74 28.40
CA MET A 281 -14.33 -28.91 27.75
C MET A 281 -15.76 -28.60 27.31
N THR A 282 -16.44 -27.68 28.00
CA THR A 282 -17.76 -27.19 27.59
C THR A 282 -17.63 -26.26 26.39
N LEU A 283 -18.46 -26.49 25.37
CA LEU A 283 -18.49 -25.66 24.17
C LEU A 283 -19.07 -24.28 24.51
N PRO A 284 -18.43 -23.18 24.05
CA PRO A 284 -19.02 -21.86 24.21
C PRO A 284 -20.31 -21.73 23.37
N PRO A 285 -21.30 -20.95 23.85
CA PRO A 285 -22.47 -20.57 23.06
C PRO A 285 -22.08 -19.97 21.71
N GLU A 286 -22.90 -20.17 20.67
CA GLU A 286 -22.58 -19.75 19.30
C GLU A 286 -22.22 -18.27 19.17
N ASN A 287 -22.92 -17.39 19.88
CA ASN A 287 -22.67 -15.95 19.87
C ASN A 287 -21.35 -15.52 20.57
N LYS A 288 -20.67 -16.45 21.25
CA LYS A 288 -19.36 -16.25 21.88
C LYS A 288 -18.23 -16.98 21.13
N ARG A 289 -18.54 -17.65 20.03
CA ARG A 289 -17.54 -18.27 19.16
C ARG A 289 -16.88 -17.16 18.34
N GLU A 290 -15.55 -17.12 18.41
CA GLU A 290 -14.76 -16.10 17.71
C GLU A 290 -14.63 -16.49 16.24
N HIS A 291 -14.73 -15.50 15.36
CA HIS A 291 -14.54 -15.65 13.92
C HIS A 291 -13.71 -14.48 13.40
N HIS A 292 -12.72 -14.74 12.55
CA HIS A 292 -12.06 -13.68 11.80
C HIS A 292 -12.99 -13.12 10.73
N VAL A 293 -12.82 -11.81 10.49
CA VAL A 293 -13.58 -11.06 9.50
C VAL A 293 -12.57 -10.28 8.67
N LEU A 294 -12.62 -10.42 7.34
CA LEU A 294 -11.56 -9.97 6.44
C LEU A 294 -12.03 -8.86 5.50
N TYR A 295 -11.08 -8.05 5.03
CA TYR A 295 -11.27 -7.11 3.93
C TYR A 295 -11.02 -7.77 2.56
N ASP A 296 -10.08 -8.69 2.47
CA ASP A 296 -9.75 -9.44 1.25
C ASP A 296 -9.16 -10.82 1.62
N LEU A 297 -9.50 -11.84 0.84
CA LEU A 297 -8.99 -13.20 0.95
C LEU A 297 -8.56 -13.67 -0.45
N LYS A 298 -7.32 -14.14 -0.57
CA LYS A 298 -6.81 -14.80 -1.77
C LYS A 298 -6.09 -16.08 -1.38
N LEU A 299 -6.61 -17.20 -1.87
CA LEU A 299 -5.97 -18.50 -1.71
C LEU A 299 -4.82 -18.67 -2.72
N LEU A 300 -4.08 -19.77 -2.61
CA LEU A 300 -3.00 -20.10 -3.54
C LEU A 300 -3.49 -20.08 -5.00
N GLY A 301 -2.71 -19.45 -5.88
CA GLY A 301 -3.05 -19.27 -7.29
C GLY A 301 -4.02 -18.12 -7.59
N GLN A 302 -4.65 -17.52 -6.58
CA GLN A 302 -5.53 -16.36 -6.73
C GLN A 302 -4.80 -15.02 -6.53
N TYR A 303 -3.57 -15.07 -6.02
CA TYR A 303 -2.70 -13.92 -5.84
C TYR A 303 -1.28 -14.30 -6.19
N LYS A 304 -0.60 -13.41 -6.90
CA LYS A 304 0.84 -13.46 -7.10
C LYS A 304 1.35 -12.05 -6.90
N GLU A 305 2.47 -11.94 -6.19
CA GLU A 305 3.03 -10.64 -5.84
C GLU A 305 3.34 -9.82 -7.12
N PRO A 306 3.04 -8.51 -7.13
CA PRO A 306 3.37 -7.64 -8.24
C PRO A 306 4.88 -7.65 -8.53
N ARG A 307 5.25 -7.76 -9.81
CA ARG A 307 6.65 -7.81 -10.24
C ARG A 307 7.15 -6.41 -10.56
N LEU A 308 8.32 -6.04 -10.02
CA LEU A 308 9.00 -4.82 -10.42
C LEU A 308 9.45 -4.93 -11.88
N LEU A 309 9.10 -3.92 -12.67
CA LEU A 309 9.46 -3.81 -14.08
C LEU A 309 10.80 -3.10 -14.26
N ASP A 310 11.58 -3.55 -15.23
CA ASP A 310 12.71 -2.79 -15.74
C ASP A 310 12.26 -1.67 -16.71
N LYS A 311 13.19 -0.81 -17.13
CA LYS A 311 12.87 0.33 -18.00
C LYS A 311 12.30 -0.11 -19.36
N LYS A 312 12.81 -1.21 -19.94
CA LYS A 312 12.35 -1.70 -21.23
C LYS A 312 10.93 -2.25 -21.12
N GLU A 313 10.64 -2.96 -20.05
CA GLU A 313 9.29 -3.46 -19.76
C GLU A 313 8.29 -2.32 -19.52
N ILE A 314 8.70 -1.26 -18.81
CA ILE A 314 7.87 -0.05 -18.67
C ILE A 314 7.55 0.56 -20.04
N GLN A 315 8.57 0.68 -20.90
CA GLN A 315 8.43 1.21 -22.26
C GLN A 315 7.50 0.34 -23.12
N GLN A 316 7.58 -0.99 -22.99
CA GLN A 316 6.66 -1.92 -23.67
C GLN A 316 5.21 -1.73 -23.24
N VAL A 317 4.94 -1.62 -21.93
CA VAL A 317 3.60 -1.35 -21.42
C VAL A 317 3.09 0.01 -21.94
N LEU A 318 3.93 1.05 -21.92
CA LEU A 318 3.57 2.37 -22.45
C LEU A 318 3.22 2.33 -23.95
N VAL A 319 3.98 1.59 -24.77
CA VAL A 319 3.68 1.42 -26.20
C VAL A 319 2.34 0.71 -26.39
N GLY A 320 2.09 -0.37 -25.64
CA GLY A 320 0.78 -1.05 -25.68
C GLY A 320 -0.38 -0.13 -25.31
N MET A 321 -0.20 0.73 -24.29
CA MET A 321 -1.19 1.77 -23.94
C MET A 321 -1.41 2.79 -25.06
N LEU A 322 -0.34 3.18 -25.78
CA LEU A 322 -0.41 4.10 -26.90
C LEU A 322 -1.10 3.46 -28.11
N ASP A 323 -0.88 2.17 -28.38
CA ASP A 323 -1.57 1.42 -29.42
C ASP A 323 -3.08 1.33 -29.15
N ASP A 324 -3.45 0.97 -27.92
CA ASP A 324 -4.85 0.93 -27.48
C ASP A 324 -5.52 2.31 -27.63
N PHE A 325 -4.82 3.37 -27.22
CA PHE A 325 -5.30 4.74 -27.38
C PHE A 325 -5.45 5.14 -28.85
N ALA A 326 -4.44 4.84 -29.69
CA ALA A 326 -4.45 5.15 -31.11
C ALA A 326 -5.59 4.43 -31.84
N ALA A 327 -5.78 3.13 -31.58
CA ALA A 327 -6.87 2.34 -32.13
C ALA A 327 -8.24 2.86 -31.69
N TYR A 328 -8.36 3.29 -30.43
CA TYR A 328 -9.56 3.95 -29.92
C TYR A 328 -9.86 5.26 -30.66
N CYS A 329 -8.83 6.09 -30.86
CA CYS A 329 -8.95 7.33 -31.62
C CYS A 329 -9.37 7.08 -33.07
N GLU A 330 -8.80 6.09 -33.75
CA GLU A 330 -9.18 5.70 -35.11
C GLU A 330 -10.65 5.25 -35.18
N LYS A 331 -11.05 4.34 -34.28
CA LYS A 331 -12.43 3.84 -34.18
C LYS A 331 -13.47 4.96 -34.05
N TYR A 332 -13.19 5.96 -33.23
CA TYR A 332 -14.12 7.08 -32.98
C TYR A 332 -13.87 8.32 -33.82
N LYS A 333 -12.89 8.27 -34.75
CA LYS A 333 -12.46 9.39 -35.58
C LYS A 333 -12.09 10.62 -34.74
N LEU A 334 -11.21 10.41 -33.76
CA LEU A 334 -10.67 11.44 -32.90
C LEU A 334 -9.26 11.80 -33.37
N ARG A 335 -8.99 13.10 -33.48
CA ARG A 335 -7.67 13.61 -33.83
C ARG A 335 -6.75 13.57 -32.61
N TYR A 336 -5.52 13.08 -32.82
CA TYR A 336 -4.44 13.16 -31.85
C TYR A 336 -3.09 13.25 -32.59
N TYR A 337 -2.04 13.62 -31.87
CA TYR A 337 -0.66 13.54 -32.35
C TYR A 337 0.32 13.46 -31.18
N LEU A 338 1.51 12.87 -31.42
CA LEU A 338 2.60 12.86 -30.45
C LEU A 338 3.09 14.29 -30.17
N VAL A 339 3.45 14.61 -28.93
CA VAL A 339 3.99 15.92 -28.54
C VAL A 339 5.25 15.78 -27.68
N GLY A 340 5.91 16.90 -27.38
CA GLY A 340 6.97 16.96 -26.37
C GLY A 340 8.12 15.96 -26.58
N GLY A 341 8.48 15.26 -25.50
CA GLY A 341 9.58 14.29 -25.48
C GLY A 341 9.33 13.08 -26.37
N THR A 342 8.08 12.59 -26.40
CA THR A 342 7.66 11.45 -27.23
C THR A 342 7.82 11.73 -28.72
N LEU A 343 7.36 12.89 -29.20
CA LEU A 343 7.55 13.30 -30.60
C LEU A 343 9.04 13.46 -30.94
N LEU A 344 9.83 14.05 -30.03
CA LEU A 344 11.27 14.17 -30.21
C LEU A 344 11.95 12.79 -30.30
N GLY A 345 11.51 11.83 -29.47
CA GLY A 345 11.93 10.43 -29.52
C GLY A 345 11.63 9.80 -30.88
N ALA A 346 10.39 9.88 -31.34
CA ALA A 346 9.95 9.34 -32.64
C ALA A 346 10.80 9.89 -33.80
N VAL A 347 11.04 11.20 -33.84
CA VAL A 347 11.79 11.82 -34.93
C VAL A 347 13.27 11.47 -34.87
N ARG A 348 13.92 11.61 -33.71
CA ARG A 348 15.37 11.51 -33.54
C ARG A 348 15.88 10.08 -33.31
N HIS A 349 15.16 9.28 -32.53
CA HIS A 349 15.58 7.93 -32.12
C HIS A 349 14.75 6.81 -32.74
N LYS A 350 13.64 7.15 -33.42
CA LYS A 350 12.66 6.17 -33.95
C LYS A 350 11.97 5.34 -32.84
N GLY A 351 11.90 5.91 -31.64
CA GLY A 351 11.43 5.26 -30.43
C GLY A 351 11.64 6.15 -29.22
N PHE A 352 11.71 5.58 -28.02
CA PHE A 352 11.96 6.36 -26.82
C PHE A 352 13.32 7.07 -26.87
N ILE A 353 13.37 8.24 -26.23
CA ILE A 353 14.66 8.77 -25.79
C ILE A 353 15.20 7.79 -24.73
N PRO A 354 16.48 7.36 -24.74
CA PRO A 354 16.95 6.26 -23.88
C PRO A 354 16.73 6.43 -22.36
N TRP A 355 16.55 7.66 -21.90
CA TRP A 355 16.26 7.97 -20.51
C TRP A 355 14.79 8.30 -20.23
N ASP A 356 13.93 8.49 -21.24
CA ASP A 356 12.49 8.73 -21.04
C ASP A 356 11.78 7.50 -20.48
N ASP A 357 10.71 7.79 -19.74
CA ASP A 357 9.85 6.82 -19.07
C ASP A 357 8.36 7.23 -19.13
N ASP A 358 7.97 8.14 -20.03
CA ASP A 358 6.60 8.61 -20.24
C ASP A 358 6.22 8.76 -21.74
N ILE A 359 4.92 8.84 -22.00
CA ILE A 359 4.35 9.11 -23.33
C ILE A 359 3.38 10.29 -23.22
N ASP A 360 3.57 11.27 -24.11
CA ASP A 360 2.78 12.49 -24.23
C ASP A 360 2.08 12.54 -25.59
N VAL A 361 0.76 12.76 -25.57
CA VAL A 361 -0.06 13.02 -26.78
C VAL A 361 -0.86 14.31 -26.64
N GLY A 362 -1.01 15.01 -27.76
CA GLY A 362 -1.88 16.17 -27.91
C GLY A 362 -3.18 15.81 -28.60
N MET A 363 -4.30 16.35 -28.13
CA MET A 363 -5.61 16.25 -28.78
C MET A 363 -6.21 17.65 -28.97
N PRO A 364 -6.72 18.01 -30.16
CA PRO A 364 -7.54 19.21 -30.32
C PRO A 364 -8.66 19.29 -29.28
N ARG A 365 -8.95 20.48 -28.76
CA ARG A 365 -9.96 20.68 -27.69
C ARG A 365 -11.30 19.99 -27.96
N PRO A 366 -11.92 20.08 -29.16
CA PRO A 366 -13.18 19.40 -29.43
C PRO A 366 -13.07 17.86 -29.31
N ASP A 367 -11.98 17.29 -29.82
CA ASP A 367 -11.69 15.85 -29.76
C ASP A 367 -11.39 15.39 -28.34
N TYR A 368 -10.62 16.17 -27.57
CA TYR A 368 -10.34 15.92 -26.16
C TYR A 368 -11.63 15.86 -25.32
N GLU A 369 -12.52 16.84 -25.48
CA GLU A 369 -13.80 16.84 -24.76
C GLU A 369 -14.72 15.69 -25.19
N ARG A 370 -14.68 15.33 -26.47
CA ARG A 370 -15.42 14.17 -27.00
C ARG A 370 -14.85 12.86 -26.46
N PHE A 371 -13.52 12.71 -26.39
CA PHE A 371 -12.84 11.58 -25.78
C PHE A 371 -13.29 11.37 -24.34
N LEU A 372 -13.20 12.41 -23.48
CA LEU A 372 -13.60 12.33 -22.08
C LEU A 372 -15.07 11.93 -21.86
N LYS A 373 -15.97 12.26 -22.80
CA LYS A 373 -17.36 11.82 -22.77
C LYS A 373 -17.50 10.35 -23.21
N LEU A 374 -16.83 9.97 -24.30
CA LEU A 374 -16.92 8.63 -24.86
C LEU A 374 -16.34 7.57 -23.93
N VAL A 375 -15.18 7.82 -23.32
CA VAL A 375 -14.51 6.81 -22.47
C VAL A 375 -15.30 6.42 -21.22
N LYS A 376 -16.27 7.24 -20.80
CA LYS A 376 -17.18 6.91 -19.69
C LYS A 376 -18.21 5.85 -20.06
N THR A 377 -18.64 5.81 -21.31
CA THR A 377 -19.66 4.86 -21.81
C THR A 377 -19.04 3.71 -22.59
N ASN A 378 -17.90 3.96 -23.23
CA ASN A 378 -17.13 3.00 -24.01
C ASN A 378 -15.67 3.09 -23.54
N PRO A 379 -15.28 2.38 -22.48
CA PRO A 379 -13.89 2.34 -22.03
C PRO A 379 -12.96 1.91 -23.17
N VAL A 380 -11.70 2.35 -23.11
CA VAL A 380 -10.68 1.95 -24.10
C VAL A 380 -10.52 0.43 -24.09
N ASN A 381 -10.32 -0.16 -22.89
CA ASN A 381 -10.38 -1.59 -22.62
C ASN A 381 -10.60 -1.83 -21.11
N GLY A 382 -10.47 -3.09 -20.66
CA GLY A 382 -10.68 -3.48 -19.25
C GLY A 382 -9.60 -3.02 -18.26
N HIS A 383 -8.44 -2.58 -18.74
CA HIS A 383 -7.28 -2.24 -17.91
C HIS A 383 -6.88 -0.76 -17.99
N LEU A 384 -7.49 0.01 -18.89
CA LEU A 384 -7.21 1.44 -19.06
C LEU A 384 -8.35 2.31 -18.54
N LEU A 385 -8.00 3.27 -17.68
CA LEU A 385 -8.93 4.21 -17.07
C LEU A 385 -8.50 5.65 -17.36
N ALA A 386 -9.39 6.45 -17.94
CA ALA A 386 -9.16 7.88 -18.11
C ALA A 386 -9.46 8.64 -16.81
N ILE A 387 -8.48 9.36 -16.27
CA ILE A 387 -8.64 10.30 -15.16
C ILE A 387 -8.36 11.72 -15.65
N SER A 388 -9.05 12.72 -15.12
CA SER A 388 -8.95 14.09 -15.64
C SER A 388 -9.15 15.16 -14.57
N GLY A 389 -8.61 16.34 -14.87
CA GLY A 389 -8.77 17.52 -14.02
C GLY A 389 -10.22 18.00 -13.94
N GLU A 390 -10.97 17.82 -15.01
CA GLU A 390 -12.39 18.21 -15.16
C GLU A 390 -13.29 17.43 -14.19
N GLU A 391 -13.05 16.13 -14.06
CA GLU A 391 -13.78 15.24 -13.15
C GLU A 391 -13.26 15.31 -11.71
N GLY A 392 -12.14 16.02 -11.49
CA GLY A 392 -11.47 16.13 -10.20
C GLY A 392 -10.77 14.84 -9.75
N THR A 393 -10.70 13.82 -10.62
CA THR A 393 -9.97 12.57 -10.42
C THR A 393 -8.46 12.76 -10.61
N LEU A 394 -8.05 13.76 -11.40
CA LEU A 394 -6.67 14.22 -11.52
C LEU A 394 -6.49 15.63 -10.94
N SER A 395 -5.28 15.91 -10.44
CA SER A 395 -4.95 17.24 -9.89
C SER A 395 -4.31 18.19 -10.92
N ASN A 396 -4.14 17.75 -12.16
CA ASN A 396 -3.56 18.50 -13.27
C ASN A 396 -4.65 18.92 -14.29
N PRO A 397 -4.45 20.00 -15.07
CA PRO A 397 -5.43 20.52 -16.02
C PRO A 397 -5.36 19.83 -17.40
N TYR A 398 -5.34 18.50 -17.39
CA TYR A 398 -5.32 17.61 -18.56
C TYR A 398 -5.89 16.23 -18.17
N CYS A 399 -5.79 15.25 -19.07
CA CYS A 399 -6.23 13.86 -18.83
C CYS A 399 -5.03 12.91 -18.84
N GLU A 400 -5.05 11.93 -17.95
CA GLU A 400 -4.12 10.80 -17.94
C GLU A 400 -4.92 9.52 -18.24
N LEU A 401 -4.43 8.71 -19.18
CA LEU A 401 -4.94 7.35 -19.39
C LEU A 401 -4.07 6.40 -18.57
N VAL A 402 -4.61 5.84 -17.48
CA VAL A 402 -3.82 5.05 -16.52
C VAL A 402 -4.05 3.55 -16.68
N HIS A 403 -3.00 2.75 -16.50
CA HIS A 403 -3.06 1.29 -16.53
C HIS A 403 -3.33 0.71 -15.14
N THR A 404 -4.54 0.24 -14.89
CA THR A 404 -5.03 -0.18 -13.56
C THR A 404 -4.32 -1.42 -13.02
N GLY A 405 -3.74 -2.26 -13.89
CA GLY A 405 -2.92 -3.40 -13.48
C GLY A 405 -1.47 -3.06 -13.09
N THR A 406 -1.06 -1.79 -13.15
CA THR A 406 0.29 -1.38 -12.71
C THR A 406 0.24 -0.64 -11.37
N TYR A 407 1.34 -0.56 -10.66
CA TYR A 407 1.52 0.31 -9.49
C TYR A 407 2.78 1.15 -9.68
N LEU A 408 2.71 2.44 -9.37
CA LEU A 408 3.78 3.40 -9.62
C LEU A 408 4.16 4.17 -8.36
N GLU A 409 5.45 4.14 -8.04
CA GLU A 409 6.07 4.96 -7.00
C GLU A 409 7.05 5.96 -7.63
N ARG A 410 6.99 7.22 -7.18
CA ARG A 410 7.90 8.27 -7.62
C ARG A 410 8.26 9.21 -6.48
N ASN A 411 9.48 9.77 -6.53
CA ASN A 411 10.01 10.65 -5.49
C ASN A 411 9.14 11.89 -5.22
N SER A 412 8.40 12.38 -6.22
CA SER A 412 7.52 13.54 -6.06
C SER A 412 6.28 13.25 -5.19
N SER A 413 5.85 11.99 -5.07
CA SER A 413 4.69 11.58 -4.28
C SER A 413 4.81 11.94 -2.80
N GLN A 414 6.03 12.00 -2.26
CA GLN A 414 6.27 12.41 -0.86
C GLN A 414 5.84 13.87 -0.57
N TYR A 415 5.75 14.72 -1.59
CA TYR A 415 5.37 16.13 -1.50
C TYR A 415 3.91 16.38 -1.87
N ILE A 416 3.20 15.39 -2.43
CA ILE A 416 1.82 15.49 -2.93
C ILE A 416 0.88 14.74 -1.98
N ARG A 417 -0.31 15.28 -1.73
CA ARG A 417 -1.34 14.65 -0.87
C ARG A 417 -1.76 13.29 -1.44
N GLU A 418 -2.04 12.29 -0.59
CA GLU A 418 -2.37 10.92 -1.05
C GLU A 418 -3.46 10.94 -2.14
N LYS A 419 -4.58 11.63 -1.88
CA LYS A 419 -5.70 11.72 -2.83
C LYS A 419 -5.42 12.44 -4.16
N CYS A 420 -4.24 13.03 -4.33
CA CYS A 420 -3.82 13.75 -5.53
C CYS A 420 -2.67 13.05 -6.25
N GLN A 421 -2.25 11.88 -5.77
CA GLN A 421 -1.20 11.07 -6.37
C GLN A 421 -1.79 10.20 -7.48
N VAL A 422 -1.03 10.00 -8.54
CA VAL A 422 -1.29 9.01 -9.57
C VAL A 422 -0.30 7.89 -9.38
N LEU A 423 -0.83 6.72 -9.04
CA LEU A 423 -0.09 5.54 -8.58
C LEU A 423 -0.13 4.39 -9.58
N HIS A 424 -0.42 4.70 -10.83
CA HIS A 424 -0.46 3.76 -11.96
C HIS A 424 0.40 4.35 -13.08
N LEU A 425 0.92 3.52 -13.98
CA LEU A 425 1.54 3.96 -15.22
C LEU A 425 0.51 4.66 -16.11
N PHE A 426 0.93 5.67 -16.87
CA PHE A 426 0.01 6.61 -17.52
C PHE A 426 0.55 7.11 -18.86
N VAL A 427 -0.38 7.44 -19.76
CA VAL A 427 -0.15 8.27 -20.95
C VAL A 427 -0.77 9.65 -20.70
N ASP A 428 0.01 10.71 -20.87
CA ASP A 428 -0.43 12.09 -20.71
C ASP A 428 -1.16 12.56 -21.98
N ILE A 429 -2.42 12.98 -21.86
CA ILE A 429 -3.26 13.47 -22.94
C ILE A 429 -3.52 14.97 -22.73
N PHE A 430 -2.81 15.81 -23.46
CA PHE A 430 -2.89 17.26 -23.37
C PHE A 430 -3.93 17.84 -24.33
N PRO A 431 -4.86 18.69 -23.85
CA PRO A 431 -5.71 19.44 -24.75
C PRO A 431 -4.89 20.51 -25.50
N GLN A 432 -5.15 20.60 -26.79
CA GLN A 432 -4.56 21.54 -27.73
C GLN A 432 -5.64 22.57 -28.06
N ASP A 433 -5.34 23.84 -27.75
CA ASP A 433 -6.32 24.92 -27.75
C ASP A 433 -5.96 25.97 -28.82
N GLY A 434 -6.95 26.77 -29.23
CA GLY A 434 -6.70 27.95 -30.05
C GLY A 434 -5.94 29.02 -29.26
N TRP A 435 -5.01 29.71 -29.91
CA TRP A 435 -4.23 30.81 -29.34
C TRP A 435 -4.67 32.16 -29.91
N PRO A 436 -4.57 33.25 -29.14
CA PRO A 436 -4.78 34.59 -29.65
C PRO A 436 -3.78 34.92 -30.77
N GLU A 437 -4.23 35.70 -31.75
CA GLU A 437 -3.37 36.17 -32.85
C GLU A 437 -2.35 37.20 -32.37
N ASP A 438 -2.73 38.09 -31.44
CA ASP A 438 -1.82 39.08 -30.86
C ASP A 438 -0.79 38.41 -29.94
N GLU A 439 0.49 38.64 -30.23
CA GLU A 439 1.60 38.04 -29.49
C GLU A 439 1.67 38.54 -28.03
N LYS A 440 1.34 39.80 -27.77
CA LYS A 440 1.34 40.33 -26.41
C LYS A 440 0.22 39.68 -25.58
N GLU A 441 -0.92 39.39 -26.18
CA GLU A 441 -2.00 38.62 -25.57
C GLU A 441 -1.59 37.16 -25.31
N ALA A 442 -0.95 36.50 -26.28
CA ALA A 442 -0.40 35.15 -26.12
C ALA A 442 0.58 35.06 -24.93
N ILE A 443 1.51 36.01 -24.81
CA ILE A 443 2.46 36.08 -23.69
C ILE A 443 1.71 36.28 -22.35
N ARG A 444 0.72 37.16 -22.32
CA ARG A 444 -0.11 37.40 -21.12
C ARG A 444 -0.89 36.16 -20.71
N LEU A 445 -1.46 35.45 -21.69
CA LEU A 445 -2.18 34.20 -21.48
C LEU A 445 -1.27 33.10 -20.93
N SER A 446 -0.11 32.88 -21.54
CA SER A 446 0.88 31.91 -21.08
C SER A 446 1.36 32.18 -19.64
N ARG A 447 1.67 33.45 -19.31
CA ARG A 447 2.04 33.86 -17.94
C ARG A 447 0.90 33.62 -16.95
N LYS A 448 -0.34 33.87 -17.34
CA LYS A 448 -1.54 33.60 -16.53
C LYS A 448 -1.70 32.11 -16.25
N MET A 449 -1.58 31.26 -17.27
CA MET A 449 -1.65 29.80 -17.12
C MET A 449 -0.53 29.27 -16.23
N LYS A 450 0.71 29.76 -16.39
CA LYS A 450 1.83 29.41 -15.51
C LYS A 450 1.54 29.74 -14.03
N ARG A 451 0.97 30.91 -13.75
CA ARG A 451 0.55 31.29 -12.38
C ARG A 451 -0.54 30.37 -11.84
N MET A 452 -1.52 30.00 -12.67
CA MET A 452 -2.59 29.08 -12.26
C MET A 452 -2.09 27.66 -12.00
N ARG A 453 -1.16 27.14 -12.81
CA ARG A 453 -0.47 25.87 -12.53
C ARG A 453 0.29 25.90 -11.21
N TYR A 454 0.97 27.01 -10.89
CA TYR A 454 1.63 27.18 -9.60
C TYR A 454 0.64 27.14 -8.42
N MET A 455 -0.54 27.74 -8.57
CA MET A 455 -1.59 27.64 -7.55
C MET A 455 -2.10 26.20 -7.36
N ILE A 456 -2.28 25.44 -8.44
CA ILE A 456 -2.63 24.01 -8.40
C ILE A 456 -1.57 23.21 -7.63
N GLN A 457 -0.28 23.40 -7.94
CA GLN A 457 0.82 22.72 -7.25
C GLN A 457 0.79 22.96 -5.73
N ASN A 458 0.50 24.20 -5.31
CA ASN A 458 0.34 24.53 -3.90
C ASN A 458 -0.92 23.92 -3.28
N ALA A 459 -2.05 23.88 -3.99
CA ALA A 459 -3.30 23.27 -3.51
C ALA A 459 -3.17 21.75 -3.25
N ARG A 460 -2.31 21.06 -4.02
CA ARG A 460 -2.06 19.61 -3.89
C ARG A 460 -0.88 19.24 -2.99
N ALA A 461 -0.09 20.20 -2.52
CA ALA A 461 1.10 19.93 -1.71
C ALA A 461 0.76 19.38 -0.30
N LYS A 462 1.60 18.48 0.24
CA LYS A 462 1.59 18.03 1.65
C LYS A 462 2.10 19.15 2.57
N ILE A 463 1.43 19.37 3.70
CA ILE A 463 1.88 20.32 4.73
C ILE A 463 3.07 19.69 5.45
N GLY A 464 4.06 20.50 5.84
CA GLY A 464 5.24 20.01 6.57
C GLY A 464 6.27 19.27 5.70
N LYS A 465 6.08 19.21 4.38
CA LYS A 465 7.01 18.57 3.43
C LYS A 465 7.60 19.60 2.47
N GLY A 466 8.91 19.60 2.31
CA GLY A 466 9.65 20.52 1.44
C GLY A 466 11.15 20.23 1.46
N THR A 467 11.90 20.95 0.64
CA THR A 467 13.37 20.78 0.51
C THR A 467 14.14 21.38 1.69
N SER A 468 13.55 22.32 2.43
CA SER A 468 14.13 22.89 3.65
C SER A 468 13.04 23.36 4.62
N ILE A 469 13.39 23.50 5.91
CA ILE A 469 12.47 23.98 6.97
C ILE A 469 11.97 25.39 6.65
N GLY A 470 12.85 26.30 6.22
CA GLY A 470 12.47 27.67 5.83
C GLY A 470 11.48 27.69 4.67
N HIS A 471 11.69 26.84 3.66
CA HIS A 471 10.76 26.71 2.53
C HIS A 471 9.40 26.16 2.95
N ILE A 472 9.37 25.24 3.93
CA ILE A 472 8.12 24.70 4.50
C ILE A 472 7.33 25.82 5.18
N ILE A 473 7.96 26.61 6.04
CA ILE A 473 7.29 27.70 6.77
C ILE A 473 6.73 28.73 5.78
N ALA A 474 7.56 29.20 4.84
CA ALA A 474 7.18 30.24 3.89
C ALA A 474 5.98 29.87 3.01
N LYS A 475 5.90 28.60 2.54
CA LYS A 475 4.81 28.18 1.65
C LYS A 475 3.53 27.76 2.38
N THR A 476 3.59 27.48 3.68
CA THR A 476 2.46 26.91 4.43
C THR A 476 1.19 27.79 4.37
N PRO A 477 1.26 29.12 4.59
CA PRO A 477 0.08 29.98 4.46
C PRO A 477 -0.54 29.91 3.06
N LEU A 478 0.28 29.94 2.01
CA LEU A 478 -0.16 29.83 0.63
C LEU A 478 -0.84 28.49 0.36
N VAL A 479 -0.25 27.38 0.82
CA VAL A 479 -0.83 26.03 0.69
C VAL A 479 -2.20 25.95 1.36
N LEU A 480 -2.36 26.53 2.56
CA LEU A 480 -3.65 26.56 3.26
C LEU A 480 -4.71 27.34 2.48
N ILE A 481 -4.38 28.54 1.99
CA ILE A 481 -5.30 29.36 1.19
C ILE A 481 -5.68 28.62 -0.11
N MET A 482 -4.70 28.07 -0.82
CA MET A 482 -4.93 27.36 -2.08
C MET A 482 -5.72 26.06 -1.89
N ARG A 483 -5.62 25.41 -0.72
CA ARG A 483 -6.47 24.25 -0.38
C ARG A 483 -7.94 24.63 -0.20
N CYS A 484 -8.23 25.79 0.38
CA CYS A 484 -9.60 26.29 0.51
C CYS A 484 -10.20 26.64 -0.86
N VAL A 485 -9.41 27.26 -1.75
CA VAL A 485 -9.81 27.49 -3.14
C VAL A 485 -10.05 26.16 -3.87
N GLY A 486 -9.16 25.20 -3.69
CA GLY A 486 -9.22 23.87 -4.29
C GLY A 486 -8.80 23.87 -5.76
N TYR A 487 -7.93 22.92 -6.13
CA TYR A 487 -7.46 22.77 -7.51
C TYR A 487 -8.59 22.60 -8.55
N PRO A 488 -9.74 21.94 -8.28
CA PRO A 488 -10.78 21.78 -9.31
C PRO A 488 -11.38 23.11 -9.78
N ARG A 489 -11.50 24.11 -8.89
CA ARG A 489 -11.98 25.45 -9.26
C ARG A 489 -10.99 26.18 -10.16
N ILE A 490 -9.69 25.98 -9.90
CA ILE A 490 -8.61 26.58 -10.69
C ILE A 490 -8.57 25.94 -12.07
N ILE A 491 -8.62 24.60 -12.15
CA ILE A 491 -8.66 23.85 -13.41
C ILE A 491 -9.86 24.26 -14.27
N ARG A 492 -11.07 24.31 -13.69
CA ARG A 492 -12.27 24.77 -14.41
C ARG A 492 -12.08 26.15 -15.01
N LYS A 493 -11.49 27.08 -14.25
CA LYS A 493 -11.19 28.43 -14.74
C LYS A 493 -10.11 28.43 -15.82
N MET A 494 -9.11 27.55 -15.75
CA MET A 494 -8.10 27.41 -16.82
C MET A 494 -8.75 26.94 -18.10
N ASN A 495 -9.58 25.89 -18.04
CA ASN A 495 -10.28 25.35 -19.20
C ASN A 495 -11.21 26.39 -19.84
N GLN A 496 -11.99 27.13 -19.04
CA GLN A 496 -12.83 28.24 -19.52
C GLN A 496 -12.05 29.37 -20.20
N ILE A 497 -10.78 29.58 -19.85
CA ILE A 497 -9.95 30.60 -20.49
C ILE A 497 -9.33 30.03 -21.78
N ALA A 498 -8.89 28.77 -21.74
CA ALA A 498 -8.26 28.11 -22.88
C ALA A 498 -9.25 27.84 -24.01
N SER A 499 -10.49 27.45 -23.68
CA SER A 499 -11.57 27.19 -24.65
C SER A 499 -12.19 28.45 -25.27
N ARG A 500 -11.63 29.64 -25.05
CA ARG A 500 -12.15 30.90 -25.62
C ARG A 500 -11.84 31.06 -27.09
N TYR A 501 -10.72 30.50 -27.52
CA TYR A 501 -10.31 30.48 -28.91
C TYR A 501 -10.55 29.08 -29.41
N ASP A 502 -11.45 28.99 -30.38
CA ASP A 502 -11.78 27.73 -31.00
C ASP A 502 -10.56 27.17 -31.75
N TYR A 503 -10.28 25.88 -31.60
CA TYR A 503 -9.08 25.26 -32.15
C TYR A 503 -9.10 25.27 -33.68
N ASP A 504 -10.25 24.96 -34.29
CA ASP A 504 -10.38 24.72 -35.73
C ASP A 504 -10.41 26.03 -36.54
N THR A 505 -10.70 27.16 -35.89
CA THR A 505 -10.77 28.49 -36.53
C THR A 505 -9.65 29.44 -36.14
N ALA A 506 -8.88 29.14 -35.09
CA ALA A 506 -7.77 29.98 -34.67
C ALA A 506 -6.57 29.86 -35.62
N LYS A 507 -5.92 31.00 -35.93
CA LYS A 507 -4.67 31.03 -36.71
C LYS A 507 -3.52 30.27 -36.05
N TYR A 508 -3.49 30.25 -34.72
CA TYR A 508 -2.45 29.60 -33.93
C TYR A 508 -3.07 28.59 -32.97
N VAL A 509 -2.37 27.49 -32.72
CA VAL A 509 -2.79 26.42 -31.81
C VAL A 509 -1.63 25.90 -30.97
N GLY A 510 -1.95 25.21 -29.88
CA GLY A 510 -0.97 24.54 -29.02
C GLY A 510 -1.47 24.35 -27.59
N ALA A 511 -0.66 23.71 -26.74
CA ALA A 511 -1.04 23.44 -25.37
C ALA A 511 -1.08 24.73 -24.52
N ILE A 512 -2.26 25.13 -24.04
CA ILE A 512 -2.42 26.33 -23.20
C ILE A 512 -2.42 25.99 -21.72
N THR A 513 -3.27 25.04 -21.31
CA THR A 513 -3.46 24.72 -19.88
C THR A 513 -2.19 24.14 -19.25
N TYR A 514 -1.46 23.29 -19.98
CA TYR A 514 -0.23 22.64 -19.53
C TYR A 514 0.98 22.79 -20.49
N GLY A 515 1.01 23.81 -21.34
CA GLY A 515 2.20 24.12 -22.17
C GLY A 515 3.39 24.59 -21.33
N ILE A 516 4.32 23.69 -21.00
CA ILE A 516 5.49 23.97 -20.14
C ILE A 516 6.51 24.86 -20.84
N TYR A 517 6.55 24.81 -22.17
CA TYR A 517 7.44 25.62 -23.02
C TYR A 517 6.84 27.01 -23.34
N GLY A 518 5.65 27.31 -22.82
CA GLY A 518 5.04 28.63 -22.90
C GLY A 518 4.66 29.00 -24.34
N VAL A 519 5.17 30.14 -24.83
CA VAL A 519 4.86 30.61 -26.19
C VAL A 519 5.53 29.75 -27.26
N GLY A 520 6.53 28.93 -26.91
CA GLY A 520 7.14 27.97 -27.84
C GLY A 520 6.20 26.85 -28.27
N GLU A 521 5.06 26.66 -27.59
CA GLU A 521 4.01 25.70 -27.98
C GLU A 521 3.09 26.26 -29.07
N ARG A 522 3.16 27.58 -29.34
CA ARG A 522 2.24 28.29 -30.23
C ARG A 522 2.67 28.11 -31.68
N CYS A 523 1.99 27.23 -32.39
CA CYS A 523 2.25 26.91 -33.79
C CYS A 523 1.16 27.44 -34.72
N LEU A 524 1.46 27.59 -36.01
CA LEU A 524 0.43 27.92 -37.01
C LEU A 524 -0.50 26.72 -37.18
N HIS A 525 -1.80 26.96 -37.12
CA HIS A 525 -2.82 25.92 -37.24
C HIS A 525 -2.64 25.09 -38.51
N ASP A 526 -2.52 25.75 -39.66
CA ASP A 526 -2.43 25.10 -40.97
C ASP A 526 -1.17 24.25 -41.15
N GLU A 527 -0.10 24.54 -40.40
CA GLU A 527 1.09 23.70 -40.37
C GLU A 527 0.83 22.47 -39.50
N VAL A 528 0.20 22.63 -38.33
CA VAL A 528 -0.04 21.53 -37.37
C VAL A 528 -1.05 20.50 -37.89
N VAL A 529 -2.17 20.95 -38.48
CA VAL A 529 -3.28 20.05 -38.87
C VAL A 529 -2.97 19.17 -40.08
N GLN A 530 -1.85 19.40 -40.75
CA GLN A 530 -1.33 18.50 -41.79
C GLN A 530 -0.62 17.30 -41.16
N PHE A 531 -1.36 16.49 -40.41
CA PHE A 531 -0.78 15.39 -39.65
C PHE A 531 0.00 14.43 -40.57
N THR A 532 1.19 14.05 -40.12
CA THR A 532 2.05 13.09 -40.81
C THR A 532 2.28 11.88 -39.90
N ARG A 533 2.69 10.76 -40.48
CA ARG A 533 3.03 9.56 -39.72
C ARG A 533 4.51 9.51 -39.43
N VAL A 534 4.86 9.12 -38.21
CA VAL A 534 6.24 8.91 -37.77
C VAL A 534 6.38 7.57 -37.07
N LEU A 535 7.57 6.97 -37.16
CA LEU A 535 7.89 5.72 -36.51
C LEU A 535 8.26 5.96 -35.03
N PHE A 536 7.68 5.18 -34.13
CA PHE A 536 8.04 5.11 -32.72
C PHE A 536 7.92 3.65 -32.26
N GLU A 537 9.03 3.04 -31.83
CA GLU A 537 9.06 1.65 -31.35
C GLU A 537 8.49 0.65 -32.38
N ASN A 538 8.81 0.85 -33.67
CA ASN A 538 8.33 0.08 -34.83
C ASN A 538 6.84 0.23 -35.15
N HIS A 539 6.12 1.14 -34.51
CA HIS A 539 4.72 1.46 -34.79
C HIS A 539 4.61 2.86 -35.45
N GLU A 540 3.55 3.09 -36.21
CA GLU A 540 3.27 4.38 -36.85
C GLU A 540 2.23 5.16 -36.06
N TYR A 541 2.55 6.40 -35.66
CA TYR A 541 1.62 7.30 -35.00
C TYR A 541 1.56 8.66 -35.70
N PHE A 542 0.49 9.41 -35.43
CA PHE A 542 0.35 10.77 -35.93
C PHE A 542 1.31 11.73 -35.22
N ALA A 543 1.95 12.59 -35.99
CA ALA A 543 2.71 13.76 -35.57
C ALA A 543 2.07 15.02 -36.15
N PRO A 544 2.27 16.19 -35.53
CA PRO A 544 1.84 17.46 -36.13
C PRO A 544 2.55 17.65 -37.48
N GLY A 545 1.86 18.26 -38.44
CA GLY A 545 2.51 18.70 -39.66
C GLY A 545 3.59 19.74 -39.37
N GLY A 546 4.69 19.70 -40.13
CA GLY A 546 5.86 20.56 -39.89
C GLY A 546 6.46 20.40 -38.48
N TYR A 547 6.46 19.17 -37.93
CA TYR A 547 6.99 18.87 -36.60
C TYR A 547 8.42 19.40 -36.38
N GLU A 548 9.23 19.56 -37.44
CA GLU A 548 10.58 20.13 -37.36
C GLU A 548 10.55 21.53 -36.75
N LYS A 549 9.56 22.36 -37.14
CA LYS A 549 9.40 23.72 -36.62
C LYS A 549 8.92 23.71 -35.17
N TYR A 550 7.96 22.85 -34.83
CA TYR A 550 7.50 22.64 -33.45
C TYR A 550 8.68 22.24 -32.54
N LEU A 551 9.45 21.22 -32.93
CA LEU A 551 10.60 20.75 -32.17
C LEU A 551 11.71 21.81 -32.09
N THR A 552 11.95 22.56 -33.15
CA THR A 552 12.96 23.64 -33.15
C THR A 552 12.55 24.79 -32.21
N GLN A 553 11.27 25.16 -32.17
CA GLN A 553 10.78 26.22 -31.27
C GLN A 553 10.95 25.86 -29.79
N ILE A 554 10.76 24.59 -29.44
CA ILE A 554 10.79 24.12 -28.07
C ILE A 554 12.21 23.74 -27.62
N PHE A 555 12.95 23.00 -28.44
CA PHE A 555 14.22 22.38 -28.08
C PHE A 555 15.44 23.00 -28.78
N GLY A 556 15.26 23.90 -29.75
CA GLY A 556 16.34 24.47 -30.55
C GLY A 556 16.90 23.46 -31.55
N ASP A 557 18.22 23.29 -31.57
CA ASP A 557 18.88 22.22 -32.35
C ASP A 557 18.62 20.85 -31.71
N TYR A 558 17.41 20.32 -31.94
CA TYR A 558 16.88 19.15 -31.26
C TYR A 558 17.56 17.84 -31.68
N MET A 559 18.26 17.82 -32.83
CA MET A 559 19.03 16.66 -33.28
C MET A 559 20.31 16.48 -32.45
N LYS A 560 20.83 17.56 -31.85
CA LYS A 560 21.97 17.49 -30.94
C LYS A 560 21.54 16.97 -29.57
N LEU A 561 22.25 15.96 -29.07
CA LEU A 561 21.99 15.43 -27.74
C LEU A 561 22.32 16.46 -26.65
N PRO A 562 21.49 16.60 -25.61
CA PRO A 562 21.83 17.43 -24.47
C PRO A 562 23.04 16.83 -23.72
N PRO A 563 23.82 17.67 -22.99
CA PRO A 563 24.87 17.21 -22.10
C PRO A 563 24.33 16.19 -21.08
N GLU A 564 25.13 15.21 -20.68
CA GLU A 564 24.71 14.11 -19.79
C GLU A 564 24.05 14.58 -18.50
N LYS A 565 24.56 15.65 -17.87
CA LYS A 565 23.99 16.23 -16.64
C LYS A 565 22.56 16.77 -16.80
N LYS A 566 22.09 16.98 -18.04
CA LYS A 566 20.73 17.42 -18.37
C LYS A 566 19.83 16.27 -18.84
N ARG A 567 20.38 15.06 -19.02
CA ARG A 567 19.62 13.84 -19.33
C ARG A 567 19.05 13.31 -18.01
N ARG A 568 17.75 13.49 -17.80
CA ARG A 568 17.06 13.13 -16.55
C ARG A 568 15.88 12.24 -16.89
N ASP A 569 15.63 11.25 -16.04
CA ASP A 569 14.41 10.46 -16.05
C ASP A 569 13.53 10.82 -14.86
N HIS A 570 12.31 10.30 -14.82
CA HIS A 570 11.39 10.56 -13.71
C HIS A 570 11.65 9.67 -12.48
N GLN A 571 12.64 8.75 -12.56
CA GLN A 571 13.02 7.80 -11.52
C GLN A 571 11.81 7.03 -10.98
N MET A 572 10.94 6.57 -11.88
CA MET A 572 9.74 5.84 -11.52
C MET A 572 10.09 4.39 -11.21
N LYS A 573 9.47 3.85 -10.15
CA LYS A 573 9.43 2.41 -9.90
C LYS A 573 8.02 1.94 -10.24
N VAL A 574 7.94 0.97 -11.15
CA VAL A 574 6.66 0.46 -11.65
C VAL A 574 6.60 -1.03 -11.39
N TRP A 575 5.51 -1.47 -10.78
CA TRP A 575 5.20 -2.89 -10.62
C TRP A 575 4.03 -3.23 -11.52
N ALA A 576 4.06 -4.40 -12.15
CA ALA A 576 2.92 -4.96 -12.85
C ALA A 576 2.29 -6.06 -12.01
N ASP A 577 0.97 -6.12 -12.01
CA ASP A 577 0.28 -7.35 -11.61
C ASP A 577 0.71 -8.48 -12.56
N SER A 578 0.84 -9.67 -12.00
CA SER A 578 1.23 -10.89 -12.69
C SER A 578 0.30 -11.31 -13.83
N SER A 579 -0.90 -10.72 -13.90
CA SER A 579 -1.90 -10.91 -14.95
C SER A 579 -1.57 -10.12 -16.23
N ILE A 580 -0.63 -9.18 -16.18
CA ILE A 580 -0.15 -8.46 -17.36
C ILE A 580 0.91 -9.32 -18.05
N GLU A 581 0.55 -9.93 -19.17
CA GLU A 581 1.53 -10.42 -20.14
C GLU A 581 2.16 -9.20 -20.82
N ILE A 582 3.49 -9.08 -20.72
CA ILE A 582 4.30 -8.00 -21.31
C ILE A 582 4.84 -8.45 -22.66
#